data_AF-A0A261GE81-F1
#
_entry.id   AF-A0A261GE81-F1
#
_cell.length_a   1.000
_cell.length_b   1.000
_cell.length_c   1.000
_cell.angle_alpha   90.00
_cell.angle_beta   90.00
_cell.angle_gamma   90.00
#
_symmetry.space_group_name_H-M   'P 1'
#
loop_
_entity.id
_entity.type
_entity.pdbx_description
1 polymer ?
#
loop_
_entity_poly.entity_id
_entity_poly.type
_entity_poly.pdbx_seq_one_letter_code
_entity_poly.pdbx_strand_id
1 'polypeptide(L)'
;MKKEDWSWLAGTFWYVPELYLPAPQFSPDGEPPIWMSDQTVWQITEYEKGYFWGNCAVSVTLAEDAPANDTPNGLCLTGSITPDGRVLMSFMPINPAGSALATSGFGVTTLRETEWVFEMQMSANQNGSLLLHWAYMYQCRPGDAAWEELPGTKYSVPGFLEAAGFSTDVN
;
A
#
# COMPACT_ATOMS: atom_id res chain seq x y z
N MET A 1 1.06 21.67 21.39
CA MET A 1 0.56 20.87 20.24
C MET A 1 -0.40 19.82 20.78
N LYS A 2 -1.60 19.74 20.22
CA LYS A 2 -2.51 18.63 20.50
C LYS A 2 -1.93 17.40 19.79
N LYS A 3 -1.77 16.30 20.53
CA LYS A 3 -1.36 15.02 19.96
C LYS A 3 -2.57 14.40 19.27
N GLU A 4 -2.39 13.91 18.05
CA GLU A 4 -3.48 13.27 17.31
C GLU A 4 -3.76 11.87 17.89
N ASP A 5 -5.04 11.49 17.93
CA ASP A 5 -5.44 10.12 18.20
C ASP A 5 -5.71 9.43 16.86
N TRP A 6 -4.90 8.42 16.55
CA TRP A 6 -4.98 7.68 15.29
C TRP A 6 -5.89 6.45 15.37
N SER A 7 -6.67 6.29 16.44
CA SER A 7 -7.61 5.18 16.61
C SER A 7 -8.63 5.03 15.47
N TRP A 8 -8.91 6.12 14.74
CA TRP A 8 -9.79 6.12 13.58
C TRP A 8 -9.22 5.42 12.33
N LEU A 9 -7.93 5.04 12.33
CA LEU A 9 -7.34 4.26 11.23
C LEU A 9 -7.94 2.86 11.11
N ALA A 10 -8.48 2.28 12.19
CA ALA A 10 -9.13 0.98 12.13
C ALA A 10 -10.37 1.03 11.21
N GLY A 11 -10.51 0.03 10.34
CA GLY A 11 -11.61 -0.07 9.37
C GLY A 11 -11.45 0.81 8.13
N THR A 12 -10.25 1.34 7.86
CA THR A 12 -10.01 2.22 6.72
C THR A 12 -9.31 1.52 5.56
N PHE A 13 -9.58 1.98 4.35
CA PHE A 13 -8.96 1.50 3.12
C PHE A 13 -8.16 2.63 2.47
N TRP A 14 -7.01 2.29 1.91
CA TRP A 14 -6.08 3.24 1.32
C TRP A 14 -5.59 2.72 -0.01
N TYR A 15 -5.45 3.61 -0.99
CA TYR A 15 -4.98 3.24 -2.33
C TYR A 15 -3.95 4.25 -2.85
N VAL A 16 -3.16 3.81 -3.84
CA VAL A 16 -2.24 4.67 -4.58
C VAL A 16 -3.00 5.29 -5.78
N PRO A 17 -3.18 6.62 -5.83
CA PRO A 17 -3.73 7.30 -7.00
C PRO A 17 -2.82 7.22 -8.22
N GLU A 18 -3.40 7.41 -9.41
CA GLU A 18 -2.71 7.31 -10.71
C GLU A 18 -1.38 8.07 -10.76
N LEU A 19 -1.38 9.32 -10.28
CA LEU A 19 -0.20 10.20 -10.26
C LEU A 19 1.01 9.59 -9.52
N TYR A 20 0.75 8.70 -8.56
CA TYR A 20 1.76 8.11 -7.69
C TYR A 20 2.01 6.64 -7.98
N LEU A 21 1.45 6.05 -9.04
CA LEU A 21 1.76 4.68 -9.46
C LEU A 21 3.21 4.43 -9.89
N PRO A 22 3.93 5.39 -10.52
CA PRO A 22 5.29 5.14 -10.99
C PRO A 22 6.25 4.77 -9.86
N ALA A 23 6.88 3.59 -9.98
CA ALA A 23 7.83 3.03 -9.02
C ALA A 23 9.09 2.55 -9.74
N PRO A 24 10.29 3.11 -9.49
CA PRO A 24 11.51 2.64 -10.12
C PRO A 24 11.97 1.30 -9.53
N GLN A 25 12.30 0.35 -10.41
CA GLN A 25 12.95 -0.91 -10.07
C GLN A 25 14.43 -0.88 -10.50
N PHE A 26 15.31 -1.26 -9.59
CA PHE A 26 16.75 -1.33 -9.78
C PHE A 26 17.21 -2.78 -9.81
N SER A 27 17.94 -3.14 -10.87
CA SER A 27 18.65 -4.42 -10.98
C SER A 27 20.05 -4.30 -10.34
N PRO A 28 20.58 -5.38 -9.73
CA PRO A 28 21.92 -5.38 -9.14
C PRO A 28 23.07 -5.28 -10.17
N ASP A 29 22.77 -5.42 -11.46
CA ASP A 29 23.74 -5.32 -12.57
C ASP A 29 24.16 -3.89 -12.91
N GLY A 30 23.48 -2.88 -12.34
CA GLY A 30 23.79 -1.46 -12.56
C GLY A 30 23.18 -0.87 -13.84
N GLU A 31 22.24 -1.57 -14.48
CA GLU A 31 21.44 -1.01 -15.56
C GLU A 31 20.55 0.15 -15.05
N PRO A 32 20.15 1.10 -15.92
CA PRO A 32 19.22 2.15 -15.57
C PRO A 32 17.91 1.58 -14.98
N PRO A 33 17.26 2.28 -14.03
CA PRO A 33 16.02 1.79 -13.45
C PRO A 33 14.92 1.69 -14.52
N ILE A 34 14.14 0.62 -14.44
CA ILE A 34 12.90 0.47 -15.21
C ILE A 34 11.73 1.02 -14.41
N TRP A 35 10.79 1.64 -15.09
CA TRP A 35 9.59 2.19 -14.46
C TRP A 35 8.49 1.14 -14.40
N MET A 36 8.08 0.83 -13.18
CA MET A 36 6.93 -0.02 -12.89
C MET A 36 5.72 0.84 -12.56
N SER A 37 4.54 0.26 -12.70
CA SER A 37 3.30 0.73 -12.07
C SER A 37 3.03 -0.15 -10.87
N ASP A 38 3.04 0.45 -9.67
CA ASP A 38 2.74 -0.22 -8.40
C ASP A 38 1.35 0.21 -7.92
N GLN A 39 0.34 -0.63 -8.20
CA GLN A 39 -0.97 -0.47 -7.59
C GLN A 39 -1.00 -1.22 -6.26
N THR A 40 -1.07 -0.45 -5.19
CA THR A 40 -1.19 -0.96 -3.82
C THR A 40 -2.50 -0.53 -3.19
N VAL A 41 -3.10 -1.43 -2.42
CA VAL A 41 -4.25 -1.17 -1.52
C VAL A 41 -3.93 -1.70 -0.13
N TRP A 42 -4.18 -0.87 0.88
CA TRP A 42 -4.14 -1.26 2.29
C TRP A 42 -5.54 -1.26 2.88
N GLN A 43 -5.87 -2.31 3.63
CA GLN A 43 -6.99 -2.35 4.55
C GLN A 43 -6.41 -2.40 5.97
N ILE A 44 -6.56 -1.31 6.73
CA ILE A 44 -6.18 -1.28 8.14
C ILE A 44 -7.36 -1.86 8.93
N THR A 45 -7.18 -3.07 9.47
CA THR A 45 -8.26 -3.77 10.17
C THR A 45 -8.37 -3.32 11.62
N GLU A 46 -7.24 -3.08 12.28
CA GLU A 46 -7.21 -2.77 13.71
C GLU A 46 -6.11 -1.76 14.05
N TYR A 47 -6.29 -1.11 15.20
CA TYR A 47 -5.36 -0.15 15.79
C TYR A 47 -5.34 -0.30 17.31
N GLU A 48 -4.15 -0.30 17.90
CA GLU A 48 -3.98 -0.19 19.35
C GLU A 48 -2.70 0.58 19.70
N LYS A 49 -2.82 1.62 20.54
CA LYS A 49 -1.69 2.32 21.20
C LYS A 49 -0.57 2.77 20.25
N GLY A 50 -0.92 3.27 19.06
CA GLY A 50 0.06 3.70 18.07
C GLY A 50 0.58 2.59 17.17
N TYR A 51 0.03 1.37 17.27
CA TYR A 51 0.29 0.27 16.35
C TYR A 51 -0.96 -0.04 15.55
N PHE A 52 -0.80 -0.49 14.31
CA PHE A 52 -1.89 -0.89 13.44
C PHE A 52 -1.49 -2.06 12.56
N TRP A 53 -2.47 -2.82 12.09
CA TRP A 53 -2.25 -3.99 11.23
C TRP A 53 -3.44 -4.25 10.33
N GLY A 54 -3.25 -5.13 9.36
CA GLY A 54 -4.29 -5.52 8.41
C GLY A 54 -3.73 -6.16 7.14
N ASN A 55 -4.41 -5.90 6.02
CA ASN A 55 -4.20 -6.59 4.75
C ASN A 55 -3.67 -5.64 3.68
N CYS A 56 -2.74 -6.12 2.86
CA CYS A 56 -2.18 -5.38 1.75
C CYS A 56 -2.28 -6.22 0.48
N ALA A 57 -2.92 -5.67 -0.55
CA ALA A 57 -2.91 -6.21 -1.89
C ALA A 57 -2.01 -5.34 -2.78
N VAL A 58 -1.15 -5.97 -3.57
CA VAL A 58 -0.24 -5.27 -4.47
C VAL A 58 -0.14 -5.95 -5.82
N SER A 59 -0.14 -5.15 -6.88
CA SER A 59 0.17 -5.57 -8.24
C SER A 59 1.23 -4.64 -8.81
N VAL A 60 2.33 -5.22 -9.28
CA VAL A 60 3.46 -4.48 -9.85
C VAL A 60 3.65 -4.96 -11.29
N THR A 61 3.45 -4.06 -12.24
CA THR A 61 3.60 -4.34 -13.68
C THR A 61 4.49 -3.31 -14.35
N LEU A 62 4.92 -3.56 -15.58
CA LEU A 62 5.62 -2.52 -16.35
C LEU A 62 4.69 -1.32 -16.52
N ALA A 63 5.22 -0.10 -16.38
CA ALA A 63 4.40 1.11 -16.44
C ALA A 63 3.66 1.26 -17.79
N GLU A 64 4.25 0.75 -18.88
CA GLU A 64 3.63 0.76 -20.22
C GLU A 64 2.48 -0.24 -20.39
N ASP A 65 2.40 -1.25 -19.54
CA ASP A 65 1.35 -2.28 -19.55
C ASP A 65 0.18 -1.95 -18.60
N ALA A 66 0.26 -0.83 -17.87
CA ALA A 66 -0.79 -0.40 -16.95
C ALA A 66 -1.96 0.29 -17.70
N PRO A 67 -3.23 0.11 -17.27
CA PRO A 67 -3.67 -0.75 -16.16
C PRO A 67 -3.69 -2.23 -16.54
N ALA A 68 -3.09 -3.06 -15.69
CA ALA A 68 -3.02 -4.51 -15.88
C ALA A 68 -4.08 -5.25 -15.06
N ASN A 69 -4.45 -6.45 -15.52
CA ASN A 69 -5.39 -7.35 -14.83
C ASN A 69 -4.67 -8.53 -14.16
N ASP A 70 -3.43 -8.31 -13.75
CA ASP A 70 -2.64 -9.32 -13.05
C ASP A 70 -3.24 -9.59 -11.67
N THR A 71 -3.18 -10.87 -11.26
CA THR A 71 -3.63 -11.27 -9.93
C THR A 71 -2.72 -10.64 -8.87
N PRO A 72 -3.25 -9.85 -7.92
CA PRO A 72 -2.44 -9.21 -6.90
C PRO A 72 -1.87 -10.21 -5.90
N ASN A 73 -0.74 -9.83 -5.30
CA ASN A 73 -0.15 -10.55 -4.18
C ASN A 73 -0.71 -10.04 -2.86
N GLY A 74 -1.03 -10.97 -1.96
CA GLY A 74 -1.47 -10.67 -0.59
C GLY A 74 -0.32 -10.64 0.42
N LEU A 75 -0.27 -9.57 1.22
CA LEU A 75 0.65 -9.40 2.35
C LEU A 75 -0.09 -9.00 3.63
N CYS A 76 0.39 -9.45 4.78
CA CYS A 76 0.00 -8.88 6.06
C CYS A 76 0.80 -7.60 6.31
N LEU A 77 0.13 -6.50 6.64
CA LEU A 77 0.78 -5.26 7.05
C LEU A 77 0.80 -5.13 8.58
N THR A 78 1.91 -4.62 9.10
CA THR A 78 2.00 -4.12 10.46
C THR A 78 2.72 -2.77 10.43
N GLY A 79 2.27 -1.84 11.26
CA GLY A 79 2.85 -0.52 11.33
C GLY A 79 2.76 0.10 12.71
N SER A 80 3.52 1.17 12.88
CA SER A 80 3.43 2.06 14.02
C SER A 80 3.34 3.50 13.55
N ILE A 81 2.59 4.31 14.29
CA ILE A 81 2.39 5.72 14.05
C ILE A 81 2.58 6.50 15.36
N THR A 82 3.45 7.50 15.32
CA THR A 82 3.65 8.40 16.47
C THR A 82 2.50 9.41 16.57
N PRO A 83 2.29 10.04 17.74
CA PRO A 83 1.23 11.05 17.88
C PRO A 83 1.39 12.30 17.01
N ASP A 84 2.58 12.52 16.45
CA ASP A 84 2.90 13.56 15.46
C ASP A 84 2.94 13.04 14.02
N GLY A 85 2.47 11.80 13.79
CA GLY A 85 2.19 11.28 12.46
C GLY A 85 3.36 10.62 11.75
N ARG A 86 4.49 10.33 12.41
CA ARG A 86 5.58 9.56 11.78
C ARG A 86 5.20 8.09 11.73
N VAL A 87 5.39 7.47 10.57
CA VAL A 87 4.95 6.11 10.27
C VAL A 87 6.13 5.22 9.96
N LEU A 88 6.10 3.99 10.47
CA LEU A 88 6.97 2.88 10.09
C LEU A 88 6.08 1.67 9.80
N MET A 89 6.29 1.02 8.66
CA MET A 89 5.51 -0.14 8.23
C MET A 89 6.39 -1.28 7.74
N SER A 90 5.89 -2.50 7.90
CA SER A 90 6.46 -3.72 7.38
C SER A 90 5.36 -4.62 6.83
N PHE A 91 5.65 -5.29 5.72
CA PHE A 91 4.71 -6.15 5.02
C PHE A 91 5.32 -7.52 4.85
N MET A 92 4.55 -8.57 5.13
CA MET A 92 5.02 -9.95 5.05
C MET A 92 4.12 -10.76 4.11
N PRO A 93 4.68 -11.45 3.10
CA PRO A 93 3.88 -12.31 2.24
C PRO A 93 3.16 -13.39 3.03
N ILE A 94 1.94 -13.72 2.62
CA ILE A 94 1.12 -14.78 3.24
C ILE A 94 1.53 -16.12 2.63
N ASN A 95 2.77 -16.54 2.88
CA ASN A 95 3.30 -17.81 2.39
C ASN A 95 4.30 -18.44 3.39
N PRO A 96 4.64 -19.73 3.23
CA PRO A 96 5.54 -20.44 4.13
C PRO A 96 6.99 -19.91 4.15
N ALA A 97 7.40 -19.09 3.17
CA ALA A 97 8.73 -18.50 3.12
C ALA A 97 8.89 -17.30 4.09
N GLY A 98 7.78 -16.77 4.63
CA GLY A 98 7.77 -15.83 5.76
C GLY A 98 8.47 -14.48 5.51
N SER A 99 8.98 -13.89 6.60
CA SER A 99 9.54 -12.51 6.67
C SER A 99 10.78 -12.21 5.80
N ALA A 100 11.34 -13.20 5.10
CA ALA A 100 12.57 -13.04 4.32
C ALA A 100 12.43 -12.11 3.09
N LEU A 101 11.20 -11.74 2.74
CA LEU A 101 10.84 -10.87 1.62
C LEU A 101 10.12 -9.60 2.07
N ALA A 102 10.35 -9.16 3.31
CA ALA A 102 9.57 -8.07 3.89
C ALA A 102 9.78 -6.75 3.13
N THR A 103 8.70 -6.20 2.58
CA THR A 103 8.66 -4.80 2.18
C THR A 103 8.68 -3.96 3.46
N SER A 104 9.52 -2.93 3.49
CA SER A 104 9.57 -1.97 4.59
C SER A 104 9.35 -0.57 4.06
N GLY A 105 8.74 0.28 4.88
CA GLY A 105 8.65 1.68 4.53
C GLY A 105 8.46 2.59 5.71
N PHE A 106 8.76 3.85 5.48
CA PHE A 106 8.68 4.92 6.46
C PHE A 106 8.06 6.14 5.81
N GLY A 107 7.45 6.98 6.63
CA GLY A 107 6.76 8.15 6.10
C GLY A 107 6.12 8.99 7.18
N VAL A 108 5.18 9.82 6.73
CA VAL A 108 4.39 10.69 7.59
C VAL A 108 2.94 10.73 7.13
N THR A 109 2.02 10.84 8.08
CA THR A 109 0.66 11.28 7.79
C THR A 109 0.64 12.80 7.69
N THR A 110 0.12 13.33 6.60
CA THR A 110 -0.04 14.78 6.40
C THR A 110 -1.47 15.12 6.00
N LEU A 111 -1.94 16.30 6.38
CA LEU A 111 -3.24 16.79 5.97
C LEU A 111 -3.06 17.53 4.64
N ARG A 112 -3.64 17.01 3.56
CA ARG A 112 -3.69 17.68 2.26
C ARG A 112 -5.10 18.14 2.00
N GLU A 113 -5.25 19.45 1.83
CA GLU A 113 -6.55 20.13 1.71
C GLU A 113 -7.43 19.86 2.94
N THR A 114 -8.24 18.81 2.89
CA THR A 114 -9.14 18.41 3.99
C THR A 114 -9.02 16.93 4.37
N GLU A 115 -8.08 16.20 3.78
CA GLU A 115 -7.96 14.75 3.94
C GLU A 115 -6.58 14.35 4.48
N TRP A 116 -6.58 13.41 5.42
CA TRP A 116 -5.35 12.77 5.85
C TRP A 116 -4.86 11.84 4.75
N VAL A 117 -3.57 11.92 4.44
CA VAL A 117 -2.89 11.03 3.50
C VAL A 117 -1.64 10.47 4.14
N PHE A 118 -1.27 9.25 3.75
CA PHE A 118 0.03 8.68 4.09
C PHE A 118 1.04 9.06 3.00
N GLU A 119 2.03 9.88 3.31
CA GLU A 119 3.20 10.09 2.45
C GLU A 119 4.27 9.08 2.83
N MET A 120 4.54 8.11 1.96
CA MET A 120 5.33 6.94 2.30
C MET A 120 6.43 6.69 1.27
N GLN A 121 7.59 6.25 1.76
CA GLN A 121 8.67 5.68 0.97
C GLN A 121 8.79 4.20 1.32
N MET A 122 8.64 3.35 0.32
CA MET A 122 8.62 1.90 0.42
C MET A 122 9.81 1.31 -0.33
N SER A 123 10.36 0.23 0.22
CA SER A 123 11.39 -0.59 -0.42
C SER A 123 10.97 -2.06 -0.36
N ALA A 124 10.90 -2.71 -1.52
CA ALA A 124 10.56 -4.13 -1.65
C ALA A 124 11.64 -4.88 -2.42
N ASN A 125 11.94 -6.11 -1.99
CA ASN A 125 12.70 -7.04 -2.82
C ASN A 125 11.74 -7.72 -3.79
N GLN A 126 12.00 -7.56 -5.09
CA GLN A 126 11.26 -8.18 -6.18
C GLN A 126 12.21 -9.12 -6.93
N ASN A 127 12.24 -10.39 -6.54
CA ASN A 127 13.03 -11.44 -7.21
C ASN A 127 14.52 -11.08 -7.42
N GLY A 128 15.15 -10.43 -6.43
CA GLY A 128 16.56 -10.02 -6.51
C GLY A 128 16.78 -8.59 -7.02
N SER A 129 15.74 -7.92 -7.49
CA SER A 129 15.72 -6.49 -7.78
C SER A 129 15.16 -5.69 -6.60
N LEU A 130 15.53 -4.42 -6.49
CA LEU A 130 15.00 -3.48 -5.51
C LEU A 130 13.93 -2.61 -6.17
N LEU A 131 12.68 -2.70 -5.70
CA LEU A 131 11.62 -1.76 -6.06
C LEU A 131 11.56 -0.67 -4.98
N LEU A 132 11.65 0.59 -5.41
CA LEU A 132 11.36 1.73 -4.54
C LEU A 132 10.06 2.36 -4.99
N HIS A 133 9.22 2.76 -4.03
CA HIS A 133 7.97 3.44 -4.33
C HIS A 133 7.76 4.59 -3.35
N TRP A 134 7.61 5.79 -3.88
CA TRP A 134 7.17 6.95 -3.11
C TRP A 134 5.76 7.30 -3.56
N ALA A 135 4.84 7.41 -2.60
CA ALA A 135 3.46 7.72 -2.91
C ALA A 135 2.79 8.47 -1.76
N TYR A 136 1.78 9.28 -2.14
CA TYR A 136 0.70 9.62 -1.23
C TYR A 136 -0.40 8.58 -1.37
N MET A 137 -0.74 7.91 -0.27
CA MET A 137 -1.91 7.04 -0.23
C MET A 137 -3.10 7.79 0.33
N TYR A 138 -4.20 7.72 -0.42
CA TYR A 138 -5.46 8.38 -0.09
C TYR A 138 -6.43 7.35 0.47
N GLN A 139 -7.26 7.79 1.41
CA GLN A 139 -8.33 6.94 1.90
C GLN A 139 -9.37 6.76 0.78
N CYS A 140 -9.87 5.54 0.59
CA CYS A 140 -11.00 5.25 -0.27
C CYS A 140 -12.15 4.64 0.54
N ARG A 141 -13.39 4.92 0.13
CA ARG A 141 -14.62 4.48 0.77
C ARG A 141 -15.62 3.97 -0.26
N PRO A 142 -16.56 3.09 0.11
CA PRO A 142 -17.65 2.71 -0.76
C PRO A 142 -18.36 3.92 -1.38
N GLY A 143 -18.47 3.92 -2.72
CA GLY A 143 -19.04 5.02 -3.49
C GLY A 143 -18.01 6.01 -4.08
N ASP A 144 -16.75 5.97 -3.66
CA ASP A 144 -15.68 6.73 -4.31
C ASP A 144 -15.33 6.09 -5.67
N ALA A 145 -14.91 6.89 -6.66
CA ALA A 145 -14.52 6.36 -7.97
C ALA A 145 -13.40 5.30 -7.87
N ALA A 146 -12.41 5.56 -7.01
CA ALA A 146 -11.30 4.63 -6.76
C ALA A 146 -11.71 3.35 -6.01
N TRP A 147 -12.87 3.35 -5.36
CA TRP A 147 -13.41 2.14 -4.73
C TRP A 147 -13.93 1.17 -5.78
N GLU A 148 -14.57 1.69 -6.83
CA GLU A 148 -15.15 0.89 -7.91
C GLU A 148 -14.10 0.44 -8.93
N GLU A 149 -13.10 1.27 -9.22
CA GLU A 149 -12.03 0.95 -10.16
C GLU A 149 -10.70 1.64 -9.76
N LEU A 150 -9.70 0.83 -9.45
CA LEU A 150 -8.35 1.29 -9.10
C LEU A 150 -7.57 1.75 -10.34
N PRO A 151 -6.80 2.84 -10.29
CA PRO A 151 -6.19 3.43 -11.48
C PRO A 151 -5.12 2.57 -12.18
N GLY A 152 -4.36 1.76 -11.44
CA GLY A 152 -3.30 0.91 -11.98
C GLY A 152 -3.78 -0.48 -12.40
N THR A 153 -5.07 -0.80 -12.21
CA THR A 153 -5.67 -2.09 -12.58
C THR A 153 -7.10 -1.90 -13.09
N LYS A 154 -7.89 -2.96 -13.25
CA LYS A 154 -9.35 -2.83 -13.47
C LYS A 154 -10.17 -3.44 -12.34
N TYR A 155 -9.54 -3.66 -11.19
CA TYR A 155 -10.22 -4.17 -10.00
C TYR A 155 -10.90 -3.03 -9.23
N SER A 156 -12.04 -3.33 -8.63
CA SER A 156 -12.54 -2.59 -7.48
C SER A 156 -11.65 -2.87 -6.25
N VAL A 157 -11.70 -1.99 -5.24
CA VAL A 157 -10.96 -2.21 -3.98
C VAL A 157 -11.30 -3.56 -3.34
N PRO A 158 -12.59 -3.94 -3.18
CA PRO A 158 -12.93 -5.28 -2.68
C PRO A 158 -12.44 -6.40 -3.59
N GLY A 159 -12.65 -6.29 -4.89
CA GLY A 159 -12.22 -7.33 -5.85
C GLY A 159 -10.70 -7.53 -5.85
N PHE A 160 -9.94 -6.46 -5.65
CA PHE A 160 -8.48 -6.50 -5.56
C PHE A 160 -8.01 -7.21 -4.30
N LEU A 161 -8.62 -6.93 -3.15
CA LEU A 161 -8.33 -7.62 -1.89
C LEU A 161 -8.74 -9.10 -1.94
N GLU A 162 -9.90 -9.41 -2.51
CA GLU A 162 -10.37 -10.79 -2.69
C GLU A 162 -9.44 -11.59 -3.60
N ALA A 163 -9.04 -11.02 -4.74
CA ALA A 163 -8.09 -11.64 -5.66
C ALA A 163 -6.71 -11.87 -5.02
N ALA A 164 -6.34 -11.07 -4.02
CA ALA A 164 -5.12 -11.24 -3.21
C ALA A 164 -5.27 -12.27 -2.07
N GLY A 165 -6.48 -12.83 -1.88
CA GLY A 165 -6.75 -13.88 -0.90
C GLY A 165 -7.33 -13.40 0.44
N PHE A 166 -7.82 -12.16 0.53
CA PHE A 166 -8.45 -11.63 1.75
C PHE A 166 -9.98 -11.66 1.66
N SER A 167 -10.65 -11.96 2.78
CA SER A 167 -12.08 -11.69 2.89
C SER A 167 -12.33 -10.19 3.05
N THR A 168 -13.31 -9.66 2.32
CA THR A 168 -13.72 -8.26 2.37
C THR A 168 -14.96 -8.03 3.25
N ASP A 169 -15.39 -9.02 4.03
CA ASP A 169 -16.52 -8.85 4.95
C ASP A 169 -16.18 -7.78 6.00
N VAL A 170 -16.82 -6.63 5.86
CA VAL A 170 -16.81 -5.55 6.86
C VAL A 170 -17.82 -5.96 7.94
N ASN A 171 -17.32 -6.41 9.10
CA ASN A 171 -18.16 -6.59 10.29
C ASN A 171 -18.65 -5.24 10.82
#